data_AF-A0A6D2GBS2-F1
#
_entry.id   AF-A0A6D2GBS2-F1
#
_cell.length_a   1.000
_cell.length_b   1.000
_cell.length_c   1.000
_cell.angle_alpha   90.00
_cell.angle_beta   90.00
_cell.angle_gamma   90.00
#
_symmetry.space_group_name_H-M   'P 1'
#
loop_
_entity.id
_entity.type
_entity.pdbx_description
1 polymer ?
#
loop_
_entity_poly.entity_id
_entity_poly.type
_entity_poly.pdbx_seq_one_letter_code
_entity_poly.pdbx_strand_id
1 'polypeptide(L)'
;MLISPPYLINKNNNESDASWINRMMPVNSLSRGYPLNAADSWHGGIHILNTDSGESTKEVRAIADGTVVSFRTPSEPWKREQYPLKYSSIRGTDDGYVLLKHETEIGTGEDGKVVFYSLYMHLKHLEAEIKADAKIYRKTPLGSSGMVDGQNEFHFQIFCDEGNIRKLAGRTTGELDIKENGRTDIVYGDIHFYLPAGTTFYEARPDDNTASTEGLNEVHTSVVPLYASMTFCKGACTMVTRQASANSEGAFEFVGTPLVNADGEDYEYNLYKTATSRYAQSPSAGYELLRFGRIINTEHETLVPADAPLWMTVNYPGEKVL
;
A
#
# COMPACT_ATOMS: atom_id res chain seq x y z
N MET A 1 6.38 1.84 -8.57
CA MET A 1 5.56 2.64 -7.63
C MET A 1 4.83 3.71 -8.43
N LEU A 2 3.49 3.61 -8.52
CA LEU A 2 2.64 4.50 -9.32
C LEU A 2 2.51 5.91 -8.73
N ILE A 3 2.68 6.03 -7.42
CA ILE A 3 2.58 7.28 -6.66
C ILE A 3 3.95 7.61 -6.03
N SER A 4 4.34 8.87 -5.98
CA SER A 4 5.51 9.36 -5.24
C SER A 4 5.12 10.38 -4.18
N PRO A 5 5.93 10.56 -3.13
CA PRO A 5 5.73 11.67 -2.20
C PRO A 5 5.79 13.04 -2.92
N PRO A 6 5.06 14.05 -2.39
CA PRO A 6 5.02 15.39 -2.98
C PRO A 6 6.34 16.16 -2.83
N TYR A 7 7.20 15.80 -1.85
CA TYR A 7 8.58 16.26 -1.81
C TYR A 7 9.54 15.16 -2.23
N LEU A 8 10.65 15.55 -2.84
CA LEU A 8 11.73 14.65 -3.19
C LEU A 8 13.00 15.07 -2.44
N ILE A 9 13.53 14.16 -1.65
CA ILE A 9 14.80 14.30 -0.93
C ILE A 9 15.66 13.07 -1.20
N ASN A 10 16.97 13.26 -1.21
CA ASN A 10 17.89 12.13 -1.32
C ASN A 10 17.73 11.20 -0.12
N LYS A 11 17.80 9.90 -0.40
CA LYS A 11 17.82 8.86 0.60
C LYS A 11 19.18 8.87 1.30
N ASN A 12 19.18 8.79 2.63
CA ASN A 12 20.43 8.68 3.37
C ASN A 12 20.99 7.25 3.27
N ASN A 13 22.31 7.10 3.42
CA ASN A 13 22.93 5.78 3.51
C ASN A 13 22.32 4.98 4.67
N ASN A 14 22.04 3.70 4.44
CA ASN A 14 21.44 2.76 5.41
C ASN A 14 20.04 3.14 5.93
N GLU A 15 19.37 4.11 5.30
CA GLU A 15 18.00 4.48 5.67
C GLU A 15 16.99 3.43 5.19
N SER A 16 15.97 3.13 5.99
CA SER A 16 14.83 2.33 5.54
C SER A 16 13.99 3.11 4.53
N ASP A 17 13.28 2.44 3.62
CA ASP A 17 12.39 3.15 2.69
C ASP A 17 11.24 3.86 3.42
N ALA A 18 10.74 3.26 4.50
CA ALA A 18 9.70 3.86 5.33
C ALA A 18 10.18 5.17 5.99
N SER A 19 11.38 5.16 6.60
CA SER A 19 11.99 6.36 7.18
C SER A 19 12.23 7.44 6.11
N TRP A 20 12.70 7.04 4.94
CA TRP A 20 12.94 7.94 3.82
C TRP A 20 11.65 8.61 3.32
N ILE A 21 10.59 7.83 3.13
CA ILE A 21 9.26 8.33 2.73
C ILE A 21 8.70 9.26 3.82
N ASN A 22 8.83 8.91 5.10
CA ASN A 22 8.36 9.76 6.20
C ASN A 22 9.05 11.13 6.22
N ARG A 23 10.35 11.19 5.89
CA ARG A 23 11.05 12.49 5.75
C ARG A 23 10.60 13.31 4.55
N MET A 24 10.05 12.68 3.50
CA MET A 24 9.45 13.39 2.36
C MET A 24 8.05 13.94 2.69
N MET A 25 7.41 13.46 3.75
CA MET A 25 6.07 13.90 4.17
C MET A 25 6.03 14.14 5.68
N PRO A 26 6.74 15.15 6.21
CA PRO A 26 6.69 15.48 7.63
C PRO A 26 5.30 16.03 8.00
N VAL A 27 4.39 15.14 8.44
CA VAL A 27 3.00 15.49 8.73
C VAL A 27 2.88 16.28 10.04
N ASN A 28 2.17 17.41 10.01
CA ASN A 28 1.76 18.14 11.20
C ASN A 28 0.53 17.47 11.86
N SER A 29 0.76 16.39 12.59
CA SER A 29 -0.30 15.58 13.19
C SER A 29 -0.91 16.16 14.48
N LEU A 30 -0.20 17.08 15.16
CA LEU A 30 -0.60 17.57 16.48
C LEU A 30 -1.74 18.60 16.45
N SER A 31 -1.83 19.39 15.38
CA SER A 31 -2.81 20.50 15.29
C SER A 31 -3.86 20.31 14.18
N ARG A 32 -3.55 19.47 13.16
CA ARG A 32 -4.38 19.28 11.96
C ARG A 32 -4.47 17.79 11.59
N GLY A 33 -4.92 17.00 12.56
CA GLY A 33 -5.07 15.57 12.43
C GLY A 33 -5.92 15.14 11.23
N TYR A 34 -5.72 13.89 10.82
CA TYR A 34 -6.53 13.18 9.84
C TYR A 34 -6.98 11.86 10.47
N PRO A 35 -8.25 11.43 10.33
CA PRO A 35 -9.31 12.07 9.56
C PRO A 35 -10.09 13.16 10.30
N LEU A 36 -9.77 13.41 11.58
CA LEU A 36 -10.40 14.44 12.41
C LEU A 36 -9.33 15.45 12.85
N ASN A 37 -9.68 16.74 12.80
CA ASN A 37 -8.85 17.80 13.35
C ASN A 37 -9.06 17.95 14.87
N ALA A 38 -8.33 18.87 15.50
CA ALA A 38 -8.40 19.10 16.94
C ALA A 38 -9.76 19.65 17.44
N ALA A 39 -10.67 20.00 16.54
CA ALA A 39 -12.04 20.43 16.84
C ALA A 39 -13.09 19.36 16.47
N ASP A 40 -12.67 18.10 16.37
CA ASP A 40 -13.50 16.94 16.01
C ASP A 40 -14.26 17.08 14.68
N SER A 41 -13.76 17.94 13.79
CA SER A 41 -14.33 18.13 12.47
C SER A 41 -13.59 17.28 11.44
N TRP A 42 -14.34 16.76 10.47
CA TRP A 42 -13.76 16.00 9.36
C TRP A 42 -12.71 16.82 8.62
N HIS A 43 -11.57 16.19 8.37
CA HIS A 43 -10.45 16.76 7.67
C HIS A 43 -9.99 15.77 6.61
N GLY A 44 -10.13 16.15 5.33
CA GLY A 44 -10.01 15.22 4.20
C GLY A 44 -8.58 14.80 3.85
N GLY A 45 -7.57 15.43 4.43
CA GLY A 45 -6.17 15.21 4.08
C GLY A 45 -5.22 15.49 5.23
N ILE A 46 -3.95 15.66 4.91
CA ILE A 46 -2.88 15.93 5.87
C ILE A 46 -2.23 17.28 5.58
N HIS A 47 -1.60 17.89 6.59
CA HIS A 47 -0.72 19.04 6.39
C HIS A 47 0.73 18.56 6.39
N ILE A 48 1.47 18.88 5.33
CA ILE A 48 2.88 18.50 5.18
C ILE A 48 3.73 19.74 5.41
N LEU A 49 4.59 19.68 6.43
CA LEU A 49 5.50 20.75 6.80
C LEU A 49 6.59 20.94 5.76
N ASN A 50 6.93 22.19 5.48
CA ASN A 50 8.16 22.53 4.80
C ASN A 50 9.19 22.97 5.83
N THR A 51 10.09 22.05 6.17
CA THR A 51 11.10 22.22 7.23
C THR A 51 12.38 22.90 6.75
N ASP A 52 12.48 23.24 5.47
CA ASP A 52 13.72 23.79 4.92
C ASP A 52 13.83 25.29 5.22
N SER A 53 14.94 25.67 5.83
CA SER A 53 15.40 27.05 6.00
C SER A 53 16.61 27.29 5.10
N GLY A 54 16.49 28.09 4.03
CA GLY A 54 17.61 28.40 3.12
C GLY A 54 17.19 28.56 1.65
N GLU A 55 18.17 28.59 0.72
CA GLU A 55 18.00 28.85 -0.73
C GLU A 55 17.43 27.67 -1.53
N SER A 56 17.40 26.45 -1.00
CA SER A 56 16.79 25.30 -1.67
C SER A 56 15.38 25.04 -1.15
N THR A 57 14.40 25.84 -1.58
CA THR A 57 13.00 25.54 -1.26
C THR A 57 12.57 24.25 -1.95
N LYS A 58 12.18 23.23 -1.19
CA LYS A 58 11.52 22.04 -1.75
C LYS A 58 10.28 22.45 -2.55
N GLU A 59 10.30 22.12 -3.84
CA GLU A 59 9.13 22.23 -4.70
C GLU A 59 8.12 21.14 -4.30
N VAL A 60 6.85 21.54 -4.25
CA VAL A 60 5.74 20.59 -4.18
C VAL A 60 5.57 20.00 -5.58
N ARG A 61 5.56 18.67 -5.68
CA ARG A 61 5.57 17.95 -6.96
C ARG A 61 4.35 17.03 -7.12
N ALA A 62 3.98 16.78 -8.37
CA ALA A 62 2.93 15.84 -8.71
C ALA A 62 3.26 14.43 -8.21
N ILE A 63 2.31 13.78 -7.55
CA ILE A 63 2.51 12.44 -6.99
C ILE A 63 2.40 11.34 -8.06
N ALA A 64 1.69 11.61 -9.14
CA ALA A 64 1.42 10.70 -10.24
C ALA A 64 1.16 11.50 -11.52
N ASP A 65 1.22 10.84 -12.67
CA ASP A 65 0.80 11.45 -13.93
C ASP A 65 -0.68 11.85 -13.82
N GLY A 66 -1.04 13.02 -14.34
CA GLY A 66 -2.38 13.55 -14.19
C GLY A 66 -2.70 14.71 -15.12
N THR A 67 -3.95 15.13 -15.05
CA THR A 67 -4.48 16.30 -15.76
C THR A 67 -4.94 17.33 -14.75
N VAL A 68 -4.56 18.59 -14.93
CA VAL A 68 -5.07 19.70 -14.11
C VAL A 68 -6.55 19.90 -14.42
N VAL A 69 -7.41 19.62 -13.43
CA VAL A 69 -8.86 19.80 -13.55
C VAL A 69 -9.34 21.08 -12.87
N SER A 70 -8.57 21.59 -11.90
CA SER A 70 -8.85 22.87 -11.25
C SER A 70 -7.60 23.41 -10.57
N PHE A 71 -7.45 24.72 -10.53
CA PHE A 71 -6.36 25.39 -9.82
C PHE A 71 -6.75 26.82 -9.46
N ARG A 72 -6.07 27.40 -8.49
CA ARG A 72 -6.14 28.83 -8.17
C ARG A 72 -4.75 29.38 -8.01
N THR A 73 -4.41 30.38 -8.82
CA THR A 73 -3.20 31.18 -8.60
C THR A 73 -3.29 31.85 -7.22
N PRO A 74 -2.26 31.72 -6.38
CA PRO A 74 -2.24 32.34 -5.06
C PRO A 74 -2.48 33.84 -5.14
N SER A 75 -3.26 34.37 -4.21
CA SER A 75 -3.41 35.80 -3.98
C SER A 75 -2.07 36.43 -3.57
N GLU A 76 -1.92 37.72 -3.84
CA GLU A 76 -0.78 38.50 -3.34
C GLU A 76 -0.57 38.32 -1.83
N PRO A 77 0.67 38.23 -1.31
CA PRO A 77 0.94 37.88 0.08
C PRO A 77 0.28 38.77 1.13
N TRP A 78 -0.04 40.03 0.80
CA TRP A 78 -0.73 40.92 1.73
C TRP A 78 -2.21 40.55 1.93
N LYS A 79 -2.85 39.88 0.95
CA LYS A 79 -4.25 39.45 1.06
C LYS A 79 -4.44 38.34 2.08
N ARG A 80 -3.47 37.41 2.19
CA ARG A 80 -3.58 36.36 3.21
C ARG A 80 -3.61 36.94 4.62
N GLU A 81 -2.95 38.08 4.85
CA GLU A 81 -2.92 38.76 6.15
C GLU A 81 -4.23 39.53 6.47
N GLN A 82 -5.29 39.34 5.69
CA GLN A 82 -6.61 39.95 5.86
C GLN A 82 -7.70 38.88 5.94
N TYR A 83 -8.85 39.23 6.53
CA TYR A 83 -10.03 38.37 6.45
C TYR A 83 -10.51 38.27 4.98
N PRO A 84 -10.97 37.08 4.54
CA PRO A 84 -11.22 35.88 5.32
C PRO A 84 -10.01 34.96 5.52
N LEU A 85 -8.86 35.22 4.90
CA LEU A 85 -7.72 34.28 4.90
C LEU A 85 -6.87 34.27 6.19
N LYS A 86 -7.05 35.27 7.06
CA LYS A 86 -6.38 35.38 8.37
C LYS A 86 -7.25 34.83 9.50
N TYR A 87 -7.28 33.52 9.66
CA TYR A 87 -7.97 32.85 10.76
C TYR A 87 -7.15 32.85 12.07
N SER A 88 -5.82 32.91 11.96
CA SER A 88 -4.88 33.00 13.08
C SER A 88 -4.42 34.44 13.35
N SER A 89 -4.13 34.73 14.62
CA SER A 89 -3.55 36.01 15.03
C SER A 89 -2.11 36.20 14.57
N ILE A 90 -1.41 35.11 14.22
CA ILE A 90 0.02 35.11 13.87
C ILE A 90 0.24 35.52 12.42
N ARG A 91 -0.22 34.69 11.46
CA ARG A 91 -0.21 35.00 10.02
C ARG A 91 -1.41 34.41 9.31
N GLY A 92 -1.69 34.98 8.16
CA GLY A 92 -2.64 34.48 7.18
C GLY A 92 -2.31 33.13 6.56
N THR A 93 -3.32 32.57 5.89
CA THR A 93 -3.23 31.33 5.12
C THR A 93 -3.22 31.62 3.62
N ASP A 94 -2.24 31.05 2.90
CA ASP A 94 -2.18 31.15 1.44
C ASP A 94 -3.34 30.36 0.80
N ASP A 95 -3.81 30.83 -0.35
CA ASP A 95 -5.02 30.31 -1.01
C ASP A 95 -4.71 29.60 -2.34
N GLY A 96 -3.46 29.54 -2.80
CA GLY A 96 -3.13 28.79 -4.01
C GLY A 96 -3.44 27.30 -3.88
N TYR A 97 -3.96 26.68 -4.95
CA TYR A 97 -4.15 25.23 -4.99
C TYR A 97 -4.04 24.64 -6.40
N VAL A 98 -3.78 23.34 -6.46
CA VAL A 98 -3.86 22.50 -7.66
C VAL A 98 -4.66 21.25 -7.36
N LEU A 99 -5.59 20.90 -8.25
CA LEU A 99 -6.33 19.64 -8.26
C LEU A 99 -5.99 18.87 -9.53
N LEU A 100 -5.42 17.68 -9.38
CA LEU A 100 -5.09 16.78 -10.46
C LEU A 100 -6.06 15.60 -10.50
N LYS A 101 -6.55 15.25 -11.69
CA LYS A 101 -7.20 13.96 -11.98
C LYS A 101 -6.14 12.98 -12.49
N HIS A 102 -6.13 11.79 -11.93
CA HIS A 102 -5.25 10.68 -12.29
C HIS A 102 -6.06 9.54 -12.85
N GLU A 103 -5.54 8.89 -13.89
CA GLU A 103 -6.14 7.71 -14.51
C GLU A 103 -5.02 6.68 -14.64
N THR A 104 -5.22 5.49 -14.07
CA THR A 104 -4.19 4.45 -14.07
C THR A 104 -4.80 3.06 -14.09
N GLU A 105 -3.96 2.07 -14.38
CA GLU A 105 -4.31 0.66 -14.41
C GLU A 105 -3.59 -0.04 -13.25
N ILE A 106 -4.35 -0.80 -12.47
CA ILE A 106 -3.89 -1.56 -11.29
C ILE A 106 -4.07 -3.07 -11.47
N GLY A 107 -4.61 -3.50 -12.60
CA GLY A 107 -4.87 -4.90 -12.94
C GLY A 107 -5.51 -5.02 -14.32
N THR A 108 -6.18 -6.13 -14.58
CA THR A 108 -6.80 -6.44 -15.88
C THR A 108 -8.29 -6.07 -15.91
N GLY A 109 -8.84 -5.90 -17.11
CA GLY A 109 -10.25 -5.58 -17.32
C GLY A 109 -10.63 -4.14 -16.93
N GLU A 110 -11.93 -3.83 -17.03
CA GLU A 110 -12.46 -2.48 -16.75
C GLU A 110 -12.41 -2.10 -15.26
N ASP A 111 -12.48 -3.09 -14.37
CA ASP A 111 -12.31 -2.87 -12.93
C ASP A 111 -10.85 -2.62 -12.56
N GLY A 112 -9.90 -3.08 -13.38
CA GLY A 112 -8.48 -2.74 -13.32
C GLY A 112 -8.15 -1.27 -13.58
N LYS A 113 -9.11 -0.47 -14.09
CA LYS A 113 -8.92 0.96 -14.38
C LYS A 113 -9.49 1.82 -13.26
N VAL A 114 -8.64 2.65 -12.67
CA VAL A 114 -9.03 3.53 -11.56
C VAL A 114 -8.75 5.00 -11.85
N VAL A 115 -9.69 5.83 -11.39
CA VAL A 115 -9.61 7.28 -11.37
C VAL A 115 -9.51 7.75 -9.94
N PHE A 116 -8.52 8.58 -9.65
CA PHE A 116 -8.38 9.24 -8.35
C PHE A 116 -7.89 10.67 -8.54
N TYR A 117 -7.96 11.45 -7.47
CA TYR A 117 -7.59 12.86 -7.46
C TYR A 117 -6.55 13.12 -6.41
N SER A 118 -5.65 14.06 -6.67
CA SER A 118 -4.79 14.66 -5.66
C SER A 118 -4.99 16.17 -5.60
N LEU A 119 -5.12 16.68 -4.37
CA LEU A 119 -5.34 18.08 -4.06
C LEU A 119 -4.19 18.62 -3.23
N TYR A 120 -3.63 19.74 -3.68
CA TYR A 120 -2.52 20.46 -3.05
C TYR A 120 -3.02 21.87 -2.75
N MET A 121 -3.22 22.25 -1.49
CA MET A 121 -3.72 23.59 -1.11
C MET A 121 -2.71 24.34 -0.25
N HIS A 122 -2.95 25.64 -0.11
CA HIS A 122 -2.10 26.57 0.62
C HIS A 122 -0.72 26.73 0.00
N LEU A 123 -0.67 26.70 -1.34
CA LEU A 123 0.53 27.00 -2.09
C LEU A 123 0.67 28.52 -2.20
N LYS A 124 1.90 29.04 -2.05
CA LYS A 124 2.21 30.47 -2.26
C LYS A 124 2.67 30.79 -3.68
N HIS A 125 2.94 29.76 -4.46
CA HIS A 125 3.39 29.86 -5.84
C HIS A 125 2.91 28.65 -6.62
N LEU A 126 2.61 28.84 -7.91
CA LEU A 126 2.35 27.78 -8.88
C LEU A 126 3.30 27.94 -10.06
N GLU A 127 3.77 26.82 -10.60
CA GLU A 127 4.56 26.81 -11.83
C GLU A 127 3.72 27.23 -13.05
N ALA A 128 4.38 27.76 -14.08
CA ALA A 128 3.73 28.28 -15.28
C ALA A 128 2.97 27.19 -16.09
N GLU A 129 3.37 25.94 -15.94
CA GLU A 129 2.76 24.77 -16.54
C GLU A 129 1.37 24.46 -15.97
N ILE A 130 1.03 25.00 -14.79
CA ILE A 130 -0.26 24.78 -14.15
C ILE A 130 -1.33 25.67 -14.80
N LYS A 131 -2.06 25.05 -15.72
CA LYS A 131 -3.20 25.64 -16.44
C LYS A 131 -4.26 24.58 -16.71
N ALA A 132 -5.48 25.00 -17.05
CA ALA A 132 -6.58 24.08 -17.33
C ALA A 132 -6.19 23.03 -18.38
N ASP A 133 -6.54 21.78 -18.11
CA ASP A 133 -6.30 20.60 -18.96
C ASP A 133 -4.82 20.26 -19.22
N ALA A 134 -3.88 20.93 -18.53
CA ALA A 134 -2.46 20.61 -18.65
C ALA A 134 -2.17 19.18 -18.20
N LYS A 135 -1.38 18.46 -18.99
CA LYS A 135 -0.83 17.15 -18.62
C LYS A 135 0.42 17.36 -17.77
N ILE A 136 0.38 16.83 -16.56
CA ILE A 136 1.46 16.93 -15.59
C ILE A 136 1.98 15.54 -15.33
N TYR A 137 3.29 15.35 -15.53
CA TYR A 137 3.94 14.08 -15.26
C TYR A 137 4.31 13.96 -13.79
N ARG A 138 4.37 12.73 -13.30
CA ARG A 138 4.80 12.39 -11.96
C ARG A 138 6.16 13.03 -11.67
N LYS A 139 6.28 13.65 -10.50
CA LYS A 139 7.42 14.44 -10.02
C LYS A 139 7.61 15.80 -10.68
N THR A 140 6.80 16.22 -11.66
CA THR A 140 6.86 17.60 -12.17
C THR A 140 6.55 18.59 -11.04
N PRO A 141 7.34 19.67 -10.88
CA PRO A 141 7.04 20.75 -9.95
C PRO A 141 5.65 21.35 -10.21
N LEU A 142 4.89 21.55 -9.14
CA LEU A 142 3.59 22.20 -9.15
C LEU A 142 3.66 23.62 -8.59
N GLY A 143 4.62 23.86 -7.70
CA GLY A 143 4.84 25.15 -7.06
C GLY A 143 5.55 24.99 -5.71
N SER A 144 5.28 25.89 -4.77
CA SER A 144 5.91 25.86 -3.45
C SER A 144 4.94 26.00 -2.28
N SER A 145 5.30 25.37 -1.16
CA SER A 145 4.55 25.44 0.10
C SER A 145 4.36 26.89 0.54
N GLY A 146 3.14 27.21 0.93
CA GLY A 146 2.78 28.49 1.52
C GLY A 146 2.70 28.44 3.03
N MET A 147 1.82 29.28 3.56
CA MET A 147 1.56 29.48 4.96
C MET A 147 0.16 28.97 5.31
N VAL A 148 0.03 28.28 6.44
CA VAL A 148 -1.25 27.93 7.05
C VAL A 148 -1.22 28.37 8.51
N ASP A 149 -1.95 29.44 8.81
CA ASP A 149 -2.09 30.01 10.16
C ASP A 149 -0.76 30.30 10.89
N GLY A 150 0.29 30.63 10.14
CA GLY A 150 1.64 30.90 10.66
C GLY A 150 2.63 29.73 10.56
N GLN A 151 2.20 28.57 10.05
CA GLN A 151 3.08 27.43 9.78
C GLN A 151 3.42 27.33 8.28
N ASN A 152 4.68 27.06 7.96
CA ASN A 152 5.13 26.80 6.59
C ASN A 152 4.77 25.35 6.23
N GLU A 153 3.59 25.16 5.66
CA GLU A 153 3.03 23.85 5.32
C GLU A 153 2.03 23.99 4.16
N PHE A 154 1.63 22.87 3.59
CA PHE A 154 0.58 22.81 2.59
C PHE A 154 -0.36 21.64 2.91
N HIS A 155 -1.63 21.76 2.55
CA HIS A 155 -2.60 20.68 2.70
C HIS A 155 -2.48 19.73 1.49
N PHE A 156 -2.48 18.43 1.75
CA PHE A 156 -2.39 17.39 0.74
C PHE A 156 -3.44 16.30 0.98
N GLN A 157 -4.15 15.94 -0.08
CA GLN A 157 -5.22 14.94 -0.03
C GLN A 157 -5.22 14.07 -1.29
N ILE A 158 -5.47 12.77 -1.11
CA ILE A 158 -5.78 11.83 -2.19
C ILE A 158 -7.20 11.31 -1.96
N PHE A 159 -8.03 11.30 -3.00
CA PHE A 159 -9.41 10.86 -2.89
C PHE A 159 -9.95 10.32 -4.22
N CYS A 160 -10.99 9.50 -4.14
CA CYS A 160 -11.76 9.03 -5.28
C CYS A 160 -13.20 8.76 -4.84
N ASP A 161 -14.10 8.49 -5.79
CA ASP A 161 -15.48 8.14 -5.47
C ASP A 161 -15.60 6.70 -4.95
N GLU A 162 -16.80 6.33 -4.48
CA GLU A 162 -17.08 5.00 -3.95
C GLU A 162 -16.83 3.89 -4.99
N GLY A 163 -17.08 4.16 -6.27
CA GLY A 163 -16.84 3.20 -7.35
C GLY A 163 -15.35 2.84 -7.46
N ASN A 164 -14.48 3.84 -7.43
CA ASN A 164 -13.04 3.63 -7.46
C ASN A 164 -12.48 3.07 -6.14
N ILE A 165 -13.06 3.42 -4.99
CA ILE A 165 -12.74 2.77 -3.71
C ILE A 165 -13.05 1.29 -3.79
N ARG A 166 -14.21 0.89 -4.34
CA ARG A 166 -14.59 -0.51 -4.51
C ARG A 166 -13.61 -1.25 -5.42
N LYS A 167 -13.16 -0.63 -6.51
CA LYS A 167 -12.13 -1.20 -7.40
C LYS A 167 -10.79 -1.40 -6.69
N LEU A 168 -10.36 -0.47 -5.84
CA LEU A 168 -9.13 -0.58 -5.06
C LEU A 168 -9.25 -1.61 -3.92
N ALA A 169 -10.32 -1.54 -3.14
CA ALA A 169 -10.47 -2.38 -1.95
C ALA A 169 -10.91 -3.81 -2.28
N GLY A 170 -11.60 -4.01 -3.40
CA GLY A 170 -12.23 -5.28 -3.75
C GLY A 170 -13.39 -5.67 -2.82
N ARG A 171 -13.85 -4.75 -1.96
CA ARG A 171 -14.88 -5.00 -0.94
C ARG A 171 -15.63 -3.71 -0.58
N THR A 172 -16.83 -3.88 -0.03
CA THR A 172 -17.67 -2.79 0.52
C THR A 172 -17.92 -2.92 2.03
N THR A 173 -17.51 -4.05 2.61
CA THR A 173 -17.60 -4.37 4.04
C THR A 173 -16.19 -4.58 4.61
N GLY A 174 -16.08 -4.61 5.93
CA GLY A 174 -14.80 -4.90 6.59
C GLY A 174 -14.34 -6.33 6.35
N GLU A 175 -15.27 -7.27 6.35
CA GLU A 175 -15.04 -8.70 6.20
C GLU A 175 -14.94 -9.10 4.71
N LEU A 176 -14.04 -10.03 4.42
CA LEU A 176 -13.97 -10.72 3.13
C LEU A 176 -14.76 -12.03 3.21
N ASP A 177 -15.29 -12.49 2.07
CA ASP A 177 -15.83 -13.84 1.99
C ASP A 177 -14.69 -14.87 2.04
N ILE A 178 -14.69 -15.68 3.09
CA ILE A 178 -13.68 -16.72 3.35
C ILE A 178 -14.06 -18.08 2.76
N LYS A 179 -15.22 -18.20 2.11
CA LYS A 179 -15.66 -19.44 1.44
C LYS A 179 -15.13 -19.55 0.01
N GLU A 180 -14.59 -18.46 -0.52
CA GLU A 180 -14.16 -18.37 -1.89
C GLU A 180 -12.76 -17.80 -2.00
N ASN A 181 -12.20 -18.02 -3.17
CA ASN A 181 -10.93 -17.46 -3.59
C ASN A 181 -11.09 -15.94 -3.82
N GLY A 182 -10.12 -15.14 -3.39
CA GLY A 182 -10.11 -13.70 -3.68
C GLY A 182 -10.04 -13.38 -5.18
N ARG A 183 -10.16 -12.11 -5.55
CA ARG A 183 -10.13 -11.66 -6.95
C ARG A 183 -8.80 -11.96 -7.68
N THR A 184 -8.85 -12.14 -9.00
CA THR A 184 -7.67 -12.47 -9.85
C THR A 184 -7.30 -11.36 -10.83
N ASP A 185 -8.19 -10.41 -11.06
CA ASP A 185 -8.04 -9.29 -11.97
C ASP A 185 -7.11 -8.19 -11.41
N ILE A 186 -7.15 -7.95 -10.10
CA ILE A 186 -6.33 -6.95 -9.40
C ILE A 186 -5.68 -7.60 -8.17
N VAL A 187 -4.40 -7.93 -8.28
CA VAL A 187 -3.64 -8.65 -7.24
C VAL A 187 -2.41 -7.84 -6.83
N TYR A 188 -2.42 -7.28 -5.63
CA TYR A 188 -1.29 -6.55 -5.05
C TYR A 188 -1.29 -6.62 -3.53
N GLY A 189 -0.16 -6.23 -2.93
CA GLY A 189 0.02 -6.25 -1.48
C GLY A 189 0.39 -7.63 -0.97
N ASP A 190 0.04 -7.89 0.28
CA ASP A 190 0.25 -9.18 0.93
C ASP A 190 -0.76 -10.21 0.43
N ILE A 191 -0.33 -11.46 0.35
CA ILE A 191 -1.21 -12.58 0.03
C ILE A 191 -1.71 -13.19 1.33
N HIS A 192 -3.02 -13.35 1.46
CA HIS A 192 -3.66 -13.83 2.68
C HIS A 192 -4.29 -15.20 2.45
N PHE A 193 -4.12 -16.09 3.43
CA PHE A 193 -4.66 -17.44 3.45
C PHE A 193 -5.53 -17.64 4.68
N TYR A 194 -6.72 -18.21 4.46
CA TYR A 194 -7.60 -18.66 5.52
C TYR A 194 -7.41 -20.16 5.74
N LEU A 195 -7.04 -20.55 6.96
CA LEU A 195 -6.90 -21.93 7.38
C LEU A 195 -8.05 -22.24 8.35
N PRO A 196 -9.06 -23.03 7.96
CA PRO A 196 -10.18 -23.35 8.85
C PRO A 196 -9.73 -24.13 10.09
N ALA A 197 -10.61 -24.22 11.09
CA ALA A 197 -10.41 -25.20 12.16
C ALA A 197 -10.42 -26.62 11.55
N GLY A 198 -9.52 -27.48 12.02
CA GLY A 198 -9.29 -28.81 11.48
C GLY A 198 -8.18 -28.87 10.42
N THR A 199 -7.49 -27.77 10.12
CA THR A 199 -6.30 -27.80 9.25
C THR A 199 -5.18 -28.60 9.91
N THR A 200 -4.70 -29.62 9.21
CA THR A 200 -3.55 -30.44 9.61
C THR A 200 -2.24 -29.80 9.17
N PHE A 201 -1.22 -29.87 10.03
CA PHE A 201 0.13 -29.39 9.79
C PHE A 201 1.13 -30.54 9.89
N TYR A 202 2.18 -30.46 9.09
CA TYR A 202 3.16 -31.54 8.92
C TYR A 202 4.56 -31.06 9.30
N GLU A 203 5.45 -32.02 9.57
CA GLU A 203 6.83 -31.74 9.98
C GLU A 203 7.70 -31.18 8.83
N ALA A 204 7.35 -31.52 7.60
CA ALA A 204 8.05 -31.13 6.38
C ALA A 204 7.12 -31.26 5.17
N ARG A 205 7.49 -30.63 4.06
CA ARG A 205 6.78 -30.79 2.77
C ARG A 205 7.23 -32.06 2.05
N PRO A 206 6.42 -32.62 1.14
CA PRO A 206 6.83 -33.70 0.24
C PRO A 206 7.98 -33.29 -0.70
N ASP A 207 8.83 -34.24 -1.08
CA ASP A 207 9.98 -34.01 -1.97
C ASP A 207 9.55 -33.57 -3.39
N ASP A 208 8.41 -34.06 -3.87
CA ASP A 208 7.89 -33.84 -5.22
C ASP A 208 6.84 -32.70 -5.31
N ASN A 209 6.63 -31.95 -4.22
CA ASN A 209 5.61 -30.89 -4.13
C ASN A 209 4.21 -31.35 -4.56
N THR A 210 3.89 -32.62 -4.35
CA THR A 210 2.55 -33.15 -4.58
C THR A 210 1.60 -32.82 -3.44
N ALA A 211 0.31 -33.10 -3.64
CA ALA A 211 -0.69 -33.08 -2.58
C ALA A 211 -0.60 -34.30 -1.65
N SER A 212 0.22 -35.31 -1.97
CA SER A 212 0.35 -36.51 -1.14
C SER A 212 1.06 -36.19 0.15
N THR A 213 0.43 -36.57 1.27
CA THR A 213 1.03 -36.50 2.61
C THR A 213 1.49 -37.87 3.10
N GLU A 214 1.53 -38.87 2.21
CA GLU A 214 1.95 -40.23 2.55
C GLU A 214 3.39 -40.23 3.05
N GLY A 215 3.60 -40.76 4.25
CA GLY A 215 4.92 -40.83 4.90
C GLY A 215 5.33 -39.56 5.64
N LEU A 216 4.54 -38.50 5.64
CA LEU A 216 4.75 -37.33 6.49
C LEU A 216 4.08 -37.51 7.85
N ASN A 217 4.76 -37.09 8.93
CA ASN A 217 4.13 -37.07 10.25
C ASN A 217 3.26 -35.82 10.41
N GLU A 218 2.01 -36.03 10.83
CA GLU A 218 1.13 -34.97 11.33
C GLU A 218 1.67 -34.47 12.67
N VAL A 219 1.91 -33.17 12.79
CA VAL A 219 2.45 -32.54 14.00
C VAL A 219 1.32 -31.90 14.81
N HIS A 220 0.42 -31.17 14.14
CA HIS A 220 -0.68 -30.45 14.77
C HIS A 220 -1.95 -30.49 13.90
N THR A 221 -3.11 -30.31 14.54
CA THR A 221 -4.37 -30.03 13.87
C THR A 221 -5.01 -28.81 14.55
N SER A 222 -5.35 -27.78 13.79
CA SER A 222 -5.93 -26.56 14.35
C SER A 222 -7.28 -26.83 15.00
N VAL A 223 -7.50 -26.29 16.19
CA VAL A 223 -8.82 -26.30 16.84
C VAL A 223 -9.60 -24.99 16.62
N VAL A 224 -8.91 -23.97 16.12
CA VAL A 224 -9.46 -22.66 15.76
C VAL A 224 -8.97 -22.26 14.37
N PRO A 225 -9.68 -21.36 13.66
CA PRO A 225 -9.19 -20.83 12.40
C PRO A 225 -7.90 -20.02 12.57
N LEU A 226 -7.01 -20.13 11.59
CA LEU A 226 -5.78 -19.36 11.49
C LEU A 226 -5.77 -18.53 10.20
N TYR A 227 -5.04 -17.42 10.24
CA TYR A 227 -4.94 -16.47 9.14
C TYR A 227 -3.47 -16.23 8.85
N ALA A 228 -2.97 -16.75 7.73
CA ALA A 228 -1.59 -16.55 7.31
C ALA A 228 -1.48 -15.42 6.30
N SER A 229 -0.42 -14.62 6.41
CA SER A 229 -0.04 -13.59 5.43
C SER A 229 1.34 -13.89 4.89
N MET A 230 1.49 -13.83 3.57
CA MET A 230 2.74 -13.92 2.85
C MET A 230 3.09 -12.54 2.27
N THR A 231 4.19 -11.97 2.76
CA THR A 231 4.70 -10.66 2.34
C THR A 231 6.02 -10.82 1.63
N PHE A 232 6.16 -10.18 0.47
CA PHE A 232 7.45 -10.08 -0.21
C PHE A 232 8.05 -8.69 -0.07
N CYS A 233 9.31 -8.63 0.35
CA CYS A 233 10.02 -7.36 0.50
C CYS A 233 11.53 -7.56 0.33
N LYS A 234 12.11 -6.89 -0.67
CA LYS A 234 13.57 -6.82 -0.90
C LYS A 234 14.24 -8.20 -1.03
N GLY A 235 13.58 -9.17 -1.64
CA GLY A 235 14.14 -10.51 -1.80
C GLY A 235 13.67 -11.51 -0.75
N ALA A 236 13.08 -11.05 0.35
CA ALA A 236 12.59 -11.91 1.42
C ALA A 236 11.10 -12.25 1.26
N CYS A 237 10.74 -13.48 1.65
CA CYS A 237 9.37 -13.89 1.95
C CYS A 237 9.19 -13.89 3.47
N THR A 238 8.18 -13.17 3.98
CA THR A 238 7.83 -13.19 5.40
C THR A 238 6.44 -13.80 5.58
N MET A 239 6.35 -14.90 6.32
CA MET A 239 5.10 -15.50 6.74
C MET A 239 4.71 -15.01 8.14
N VAL A 240 3.46 -14.62 8.29
CA VAL A 240 2.88 -14.18 9.57
C VAL A 240 1.56 -14.90 9.79
N THR A 241 1.45 -15.65 10.89
CA THR A 241 0.19 -16.28 11.30
C THR A 241 -0.51 -15.45 12.37
N ARG A 242 -1.83 -15.35 12.27
CA ARG A 242 -2.71 -14.72 13.24
C ARG A 242 -3.88 -15.61 13.60
N GLN A 243 -4.47 -15.36 14.77
CA GLN A 243 -5.74 -15.93 15.19
C GLN A 243 -6.65 -14.82 15.73
N ALA A 244 -7.95 -15.07 15.79
CA ALA A 244 -8.89 -14.14 16.41
C ALA A 244 -8.57 -13.99 17.91
N SER A 245 -8.55 -12.76 18.41
CA SER A 245 -8.30 -12.51 19.83
C SER A 245 -9.50 -12.95 20.65
N ALA A 246 -9.25 -13.71 21.72
CA ALA A 246 -10.31 -14.13 22.65
C ALA A 246 -10.95 -12.96 23.41
N ASN A 247 -10.26 -11.81 23.49
CA ASN A 247 -10.62 -10.70 24.37
C ASN A 247 -11.19 -9.48 23.66
N SER A 248 -11.24 -9.48 22.32
CA SER A 248 -11.69 -8.33 21.54
C SER A 248 -12.26 -8.79 20.20
N GLU A 249 -13.55 -8.56 19.99
CA GLU A 249 -14.24 -8.89 18.75
C GLU A 249 -13.60 -8.15 17.56
N GLY A 250 -13.38 -8.87 16.46
CA GLY A 250 -12.73 -8.34 15.25
C GLY A 250 -11.22 -8.08 15.37
N ALA A 251 -10.61 -8.28 16.55
CA ALA A 251 -9.17 -8.14 16.71
C ALA A 251 -8.44 -9.46 16.41
N PHE A 252 -7.20 -9.33 15.93
CA PHE A 252 -6.32 -10.46 15.64
C PHE A 252 -5.02 -10.33 16.41
N GLU A 253 -4.52 -11.46 16.91
CA GLU A 253 -3.24 -11.54 17.61
C GLU A 253 -2.25 -12.41 16.83
N PHE A 254 -0.96 -12.12 16.96
CA PHE A 254 0.09 -12.90 16.31
C PHE A 254 0.24 -14.26 16.97
N VAL A 255 0.35 -15.29 16.14
CA VAL A 255 0.77 -16.62 16.55
C VAL A 255 2.27 -16.72 16.27
N GLY A 256 3.08 -16.80 17.33
CA GLY A 256 4.53 -16.83 17.23
C GLY A 256 5.16 -15.53 16.67
N THR A 257 6.41 -15.64 16.22
CA THR A 257 7.17 -14.53 15.62
C THR A 257 7.19 -14.64 14.09
N PRO A 258 7.20 -13.54 13.32
CA PRO A 258 7.28 -13.60 11.85
C PRO A 258 8.41 -14.52 11.35
N LEU A 259 8.10 -15.33 10.33
CA LEU A 259 9.01 -16.27 9.72
C LEU A 259 9.58 -15.68 8.44
N VAL A 260 10.87 -15.35 8.44
CA VAL A 260 11.55 -14.78 7.27
C VAL A 260 12.31 -15.87 6.55
N ASN A 261 12.03 -16.06 5.25
CA ASN A 261 12.72 -17.02 4.38
C ASN A 261 12.73 -18.47 4.92
N ALA A 262 11.71 -18.87 5.67
CA ALA A 262 11.63 -20.20 6.27
C ALA A 262 11.66 -21.32 5.22
N ASP A 263 11.09 -21.08 4.04
CA ASP A 263 10.99 -22.06 2.96
C ASP A 263 12.09 -21.93 1.89
N GLY A 264 13.09 -21.09 2.13
CA GLY A 264 14.27 -20.90 1.28
C GLY A 264 14.92 -19.52 1.43
N GLU A 265 16.26 -19.47 1.38
CA GLU A 265 17.01 -18.21 1.40
C GLU A 265 16.68 -17.33 0.19
N ASP A 266 16.65 -16.01 0.39
CA ASP A 266 16.30 -15.00 -0.63
C ASP A 266 15.11 -15.42 -1.49
N TYR A 267 14.05 -15.93 -0.83
CA TYR A 267 12.94 -16.63 -1.45
C TYR A 267 12.37 -15.88 -2.66
N GLU A 268 12.12 -14.58 -2.54
CA GLU A 268 11.53 -13.78 -3.63
C GLU A 268 12.45 -13.71 -4.85
N TYR A 269 13.75 -13.54 -4.65
CA TYR A 269 14.72 -13.51 -5.76
C TYR A 269 14.94 -14.90 -6.37
N ASN A 270 14.75 -15.96 -5.57
CA ASN A 270 14.90 -17.34 -6.01
C ASN A 270 13.61 -17.96 -6.56
N LEU A 271 12.47 -17.25 -6.57
CA LEU A 271 11.19 -17.77 -7.06
C LEU A 271 11.28 -18.42 -8.44
N TYR A 272 11.93 -17.76 -9.41
CA TYR A 272 12.09 -18.29 -10.77
C TYR A 272 12.91 -19.59 -10.79
N LYS A 273 14.01 -19.64 -10.04
CA LYS A 273 14.84 -20.84 -9.90
C LYS A 273 14.07 -21.98 -9.24
N THR A 274 13.32 -21.69 -8.19
CA THR A 274 12.48 -22.68 -7.48
C THR A 274 11.38 -23.21 -8.39
N ALA A 275 10.69 -22.31 -9.11
CA ALA A 275 9.62 -22.66 -10.02
C ALA A 275 10.11 -23.57 -11.16
N THR A 276 11.20 -23.18 -11.83
CA THR A 276 11.80 -23.99 -12.91
C THR A 276 12.32 -25.35 -12.45
N SER A 277 12.82 -25.44 -11.21
CA SER A 277 13.29 -26.71 -10.65
C SER A 277 12.15 -27.65 -10.24
N ARG A 278 11.06 -27.11 -9.69
CA ARG A 278 10.00 -27.92 -9.06
C ARG A 278 8.82 -28.19 -9.97
N TYR A 279 8.52 -27.23 -10.84
CA TYR A 279 7.41 -27.27 -11.77
C TYR A 279 7.97 -27.26 -13.20
N ALA A 280 8.90 -28.15 -13.51
CA ALA A 280 9.63 -28.15 -14.77
C ALA A 280 8.71 -28.24 -16.02
N GLN A 281 7.52 -28.83 -15.87
CA GLN A 281 6.52 -28.94 -16.92
C GLN A 281 5.61 -27.70 -17.04
N SER A 282 5.59 -26.83 -16.02
CA SER A 282 4.74 -25.64 -15.96
C SER A 282 5.41 -24.53 -15.11
N PRO A 283 6.61 -24.06 -15.46
CA PRO A 283 7.39 -23.18 -14.58
C PRO A 283 6.73 -21.82 -14.35
N SER A 284 6.00 -21.29 -15.34
CA SER A 284 5.23 -20.05 -15.19
C SER A 284 4.09 -20.21 -14.17
N ALA A 285 3.25 -21.24 -14.33
CA ALA A 285 2.23 -21.59 -13.33
C ALA A 285 2.83 -21.85 -11.93
N GLY A 286 3.96 -22.57 -11.87
CA GLY A 286 4.67 -22.80 -10.61
C GLY A 286 5.16 -21.51 -9.96
N TYR A 287 5.61 -20.53 -10.74
CA TYR A 287 5.98 -19.21 -10.25
C TYR A 287 4.77 -18.48 -9.66
N GLU A 288 3.62 -18.50 -10.36
CA GLU A 288 2.38 -17.92 -9.84
C GLU A 288 1.92 -18.59 -8.54
N LEU A 289 1.97 -19.92 -8.44
CA LEU A 289 1.65 -20.64 -7.22
C LEU A 289 2.54 -20.21 -6.04
N LEU A 290 3.86 -20.12 -6.23
CA LEU A 290 4.80 -19.71 -5.19
C LEU A 290 4.67 -18.23 -4.81
N ARG A 291 4.23 -17.38 -5.75
CA ARG A 291 4.08 -15.93 -5.56
C ARG A 291 2.71 -15.55 -4.99
N PHE A 292 1.66 -16.24 -5.38
CA PHE A 292 0.27 -15.84 -5.11
C PHE A 292 -0.54 -16.90 -4.37
N GLY A 293 0.04 -18.07 -4.12
CA GLY A 293 -0.66 -19.21 -3.51
C GLY A 293 -1.62 -19.94 -4.43
N ARG A 294 -1.73 -19.50 -5.68
CA ARG A 294 -2.60 -20.07 -6.71
C ARG A 294 -2.22 -19.51 -8.07
N ILE A 295 -2.78 -20.11 -9.11
CA ILE A 295 -2.67 -19.61 -10.48
C ILE A 295 -3.67 -18.48 -10.68
N ILE A 296 -3.18 -17.32 -11.10
CA ILE A 296 -3.98 -16.13 -11.41
C ILE A 296 -4.39 -16.17 -12.88
N ASN A 297 -3.45 -16.45 -13.78
CA ASN A 297 -3.67 -16.45 -15.22
C ASN A 297 -4.18 -17.81 -15.73
N THR A 298 -5.30 -18.28 -15.18
CA THR A 298 -5.88 -19.60 -15.51
C THR A 298 -6.31 -19.76 -16.98
N GLU A 299 -6.41 -18.68 -17.75
CA GLU A 299 -6.70 -18.73 -19.18
C GLU A 299 -5.51 -19.23 -20.01
N HIS A 300 -4.28 -18.96 -19.56
CA HIS A 300 -3.06 -19.24 -20.32
C HIS A 300 -2.07 -20.14 -19.59
N GLU A 301 -2.24 -20.33 -18.29
CA GLU A 301 -1.35 -21.13 -17.45
C GLU A 301 -2.08 -22.34 -16.88
N THR A 302 -1.42 -23.50 -16.94
CA THR A 302 -1.91 -24.75 -16.34
C THR A 302 -0.80 -25.34 -15.50
N LEU A 303 -1.08 -25.54 -14.21
CA LEU A 303 -0.13 -26.14 -13.27
C LEU A 303 0.00 -27.65 -13.52
N VAL A 304 1.22 -28.16 -13.43
CA VAL A 304 1.51 -29.59 -13.55
C VAL A 304 2.39 -30.03 -12.36
N PRO A 305 1.91 -30.94 -11.51
CA PRO A 305 0.58 -31.56 -11.54
C PRO A 305 -0.53 -30.55 -11.16
N ALA A 306 -1.74 -30.76 -11.67
CA ALA A 306 -2.83 -29.77 -11.57
C ALA A 306 -3.33 -29.53 -10.13
N ASP A 307 -3.05 -30.44 -9.23
CA ASP A 307 -3.43 -30.43 -7.81
C ASP A 307 -2.26 -30.08 -6.88
N ALA A 308 -1.10 -29.66 -7.41
CA ALA A 308 0.04 -29.28 -6.57
C ALA A 308 -0.34 -28.13 -5.61
N PRO A 309 -0.21 -28.33 -4.28
CA PRO A 309 -0.51 -27.29 -3.31
C PRO A 309 0.68 -26.33 -3.13
N LEU A 310 0.41 -25.16 -2.56
CA LEU A 310 1.46 -24.32 -2.00
C LEU A 310 1.82 -24.82 -0.59
N TRP A 311 2.99 -25.43 -0.45
CA TRP A 311 3.57 -25.79 0.85
C TRP A 311 4.40 -24.64 1.44
N MET A 312 3.99 -24.11 2.60
CA MET A 312 4.66 -22.98 3.27
C MET A 312 4.71 -23.18 4.79
N THR A 313 5.86 -22.91 5.38
CA THR A 313 6.03 -22.96 6.83
C THR A 313 5.27 -21.80 7.50
N VAL A 314 4.44 -22.11 8.48
CA VAL A 314 3.66 -21.16 9.28
C VAL A 314 3.88 -21.39 10.79
N ASN A 315 3.54 -20.39 11.61
CA ASN A 315 3.51 -20.60 13.05
C ASN A 315 2.20 -21.28 13.48
N TYR A 316 2.29 -22.16 14.47
CA TYR A 316 1.18 -22.71 15.24
C TYR A 316 1.34 -22.30 16.71
N PRO A 317 0.27 -22.22 17.54
CA PRO A 317 0.42 -21.85 18.94
C PRO A 317 1.45 -22.74 19.67
N GLY A 318 2.60 -22.14 20.03
CA GLY A 318 3.70 -22.79 20.74
C GLY A 318 4.88 -23.27 19.89
N GLU A 319 4.74 -23.47 18.57
CA GLU A 319 5.76 -24.09 17.70
C GLU A 319 5.69 -23.62 16.22
N LYS A 320 6.68 -23.95 15.39
CA LYS A 320 6.67 -23.72 13.93
C LYS A 320 6.34 -25.02 13.21
N VAL A 321 5.53 -24.97 12.14
CA VAL A 321 5.09 -26.15 11.36
C VAL A 321 4.89 -25.82 9.88
N LEU A 322 4.78 -26.83 9.03
CA LEU A 322 4.50 -26.68 7.61
C LEU A 322 3.06 -27.03 7.23
#